data_AF-A0A520I504-F1
#
_entry.id   AF-A0A520I504-F1
#
_cell.length_a   1.000
_cell.length_b   1.000
_cell.length_c   1.000
_cell.angle_alpha   90.00
_cell.angle_beta   90.00
_cell.angle_gamma   90.00
#
_symmetry.space_group_name_H-M   'P 1'
#
loop_
_entity.id
_entity.type
_entity.pdbx_description
1 polymer ?
#
loop_
_entity_poly.entity_id
_entity_poly.type
_entity_poly.pdbx_seq_one_letter_code
_entity_poly.pdbx_strand_id
1 'polypeptide(L)'
;MAIFDGKRLRGIVGNVVFKDGKDKKNTIVQQAPVVVKQSEKTKVASKVFGQGSVLAGVIRRDMEIITRECYDSGLCNRFNKPV
;
A
#
# COMPACT_ATOMS: atom_id res chain seq x y z
N MET A 1 -20.28 8.54 16.83
CA MET A 1 -20.08 9.79 17.58
C MET A 1 -18.58 9.96 17.81
N ALA A 2 -18.01 11.14 17.59
CA ALA A 2 -16.60 11.35 17.88
C ALA A 2 -16.38 11.53 19.38
N ILE A 3 -15.30 10.95 19.90
CA ILE A 3 -14.88 11.01 21.30
C ILE A 3 -13.62 11.86 21.36
N PHE A 4 -13.60 12.87 22.23
CA PHE A 4 -12.44 13.73 22.47
C PHE A 4 -11.93 13.51 23.90
N ASP A 5 -10.71 12.98 24.01
CA ASP A 5 -10.11 12.63 25.31
C ASP A 5 -9.20 13.76 25.87
N GLY A 6 -9.48 15.02 25.53
CA GLY A 6 -8.70 16.19 25.98
C GLY A 6 -7.38 16.42 25.22
N LYS A 7 -6.86 15.41 24.52
CA LYS A 7 -5.66 15.52 23.65
C LYS A 7 -5.89 15.07 22.22
N ARG A 8 -6.88 14.20 21.98
CA ARG A 8 -7.09 13.53 20.70
C ARG A 8 -8.56 13.34 20.39
N LEU A 9 -8.88 13.47 19.11
CA LEU A 9 -10.21 13.26 18.56
C LEU A 9 -10.24 11.91 17.86
N ARG A 10 -11.22 11.08 18.20
CA ARG A 10 -11.41 9.73 17.63
C ARG A 10 -12.83 9.57 17.14
N GLY A 11 -13.02 8.96 15.97
CA GLY A 11 -14.34 8.72 15.40
C GLY A 11 -14.74 9.71 14.32
N ILE A 12 -16.04 9.78 14.04
CA ILE A 12 -16.57 10.48 12.86
C ILE A 12 -17.03 11.89 13.27
N VAL A 13 -16.49 12.92 12.60
CA VAL A 13 -16.97 14.31 12.65
C VAL A 13 -17.30 14.74 11.22
N GLY A 14 -18.58 14.93 10.93
CA GLY A 14 -19.04 15.22 9.58
C GLY A 14 -18.63 14.14 8.57
N ASN A 15 -18.01 14.55 7.46
CA ASN A 15 -17.50 13.66 6.41
C ASN A 15 -16.06 13.19 6.67
N VAL A 16 -15.58 13.26 7.91
CA VAL A 16 -14.18 12.98 8.24
C VAL A 16 -14.11 11.98 9.39
N VAL A 17 -13.25 10.99 9.24
CA VAL A 17 -12.97 9.92 10.18
C VAL A 17 -11.59 10.15 10.78
N PHE A 18 -11.54 10.33 12.10
CA PHE A 18 -10.32 10.49 12.87
C PHE A 18 -9.95 9.15 13.51
N LYS A 19 -8.73 8.67 13.24
CA LYS A 19 -8.19 7.41 13.77
C LYS A 19 -6.79 7.63 14.33
N ASP A 20 -6.41 6.87 15.34
CA ASP A 20 -5.03 6.85 15.80
C ASP A 20 -4.14 6.18 14.74
N GLY A 21 -3.00 6.80 14.42
CA GLY A 21 -1.95 6.15 13.66
C GLY A 21 -1.32 4.99 14.43
N LYS A 22 -0.58 4.12 13.73
CA LYS A 22 0.03 2.91 14.29
C LYS A 22 0.87 3.19 15.55
N ASP A 23 1.58 4.31 15.56
CA ASP A 23 2.44 4.72 16.68
C ASP A 23 1.70 5.49 17.79
N LYS A 24 0.38 5.69 17.65
CA LYS A 24 -0.45 6.48 18.56
C LYS A 24 0.19 7.83 18.89
N LYS A 25 0.94 8.43 17.98
CA LYS A 25 1.52 9.79 18.12
C LYS A 25 0.84 10.78 17.19
N ASN A 26 0.34 10.29 16.06
CA ASN A 26 -0.33 11.07 15.04
C ASN A 26 -1.79 10.65 14.92
N THR A 27 -2.67 11.63 14.69
CA THR A 27 -4.07 11.38 14.30
C THR A 27 -4.13 11.32 12.78
N ILE A 28 -4.62 10.21 12.24
CA ILE A 28 -4.92 10.06 10.82
C ILE A 28 -6.31 10.63 10.58
N VAL A 29 -6.38 11.57 9.65
CA VAL A 29 -7.61 12.20 9.20
C VAL A 29 -7.95 11.61 7.83
N GLN A 30 -9.07 10.90 7.73
CA GLN A 30 -9.53 10.29 6.48
C GLN A 30 -10.89 10.88 6.11
N GLN A 31 -11.12 11.18 4.84
CA GLN A 31 -12.48 11.45 4.39
C GLN A 31 -13.32 10.16 4.50
N ALA A 32 -14.58 10.28 4.92
CA ALA A 32 -15.47 9.15 4.98
C ALA A 32 -15.72 8.61 3.56
N PRO A 33 -15.88 7.29 3.41
CA PRO A 33 -16.09 6.68 2.10
C PRO A 33 -17.37 7.23 1.47
N VAL A 34 -17.26 7.76 0.26
CA VAL A 34 -18.40 8.22 -0.52
C VAL A 34 -18.94 7.04 -1.32
N VAL A 35 -20.26 6.82 -1.25
CA VAL A 35 -20.93 5.87 -2.14
C VAL A 35 -21.01 6.50 -3.53
N VAL A 36 -20.16 6.05 -4.44
CA VAL A 36 -20.14 6.53 -5.83
C VAL A 36 -20.92 5.55 -6.71
N LYS A 37 -21.87 6.06 -7.51
CA LYS A 37 -22.57 5.24 -8.51
C LYS A 37 -21.59 4.90 -9.64
N GLN A 38 -21.16 3.65 -9.70
CA GLN A 38 -20.28 3.18 -10.77
C GLN A 38 -21.07 2.91 -12.05
N SER A 39 -20.55 3.38 -13.18
CA SER A 39 -21.08 3.00 -14.49
C SER A 39 -20.64 1.57 -14.86
N GLU A 40 -21.36 0.92 -15.76
CA GLU A 40 -20.96 -0.41 -16.26
C GLU A 40 -19.54 -0.41 -16.85
N LYS A 41 -19.16 0.66 -17.56
CA LYS A 41 -17.79 0.82 -18.08
C LYS A 41 -16.75 0.88 -16.97
N THR A 42 -17.04 1.58 -15.87
CA THR A 42 -16.14 1.68 -14.70
C THR A 42 -15.95 0.33 -14.02
N LYS A 43 -17.02 -0.49 -13.93
CA LYS A 43 -16.95 -1.86 -13.38
C LYS A 43 -16.11 -2.79 -14.25
N VAL A 44 -16.26 -2.70 -15.58
CA VAL A 44 -15.43 -3.47 -16.51
C VAL A 44 -13.97 -3.07 -16.40
N ALA A 45 -13.69 -1.76 -16.39
CA ALA A 45 -12.32 -1.25 -16.24
C ALA A 45 -11.66 -1.71 -14.92
N SER A 46 -12.39 -1.66 -13.80
CA SER A 46 -11.86 -2.13 -12.51
C SER A 46 -11.59 -3.64 -12.50
N LYS A 47 -12.42 -4.44 -13.17
CA LYS A 47 -12.18 -5.88 -13.33
C LYS A 47 -10.91 -6.17 -14.12
N VAL A 48 -10.72 -5.50 -15.26
CA VAL A 48 -9.53 -5.65 -16.09
C VAL A 48 -8.27 -5.22 -15.33
N PHE A 49 -8.34 -4.08 -14.62
CA PHE A 49 -7.25 -3.62 -13.78
C PHE A 49 -6.90 -4.63 -12.67
N GLY A 50 -7.91 -5.21 -12.02
CA GLY A 50 -7.72 -6.24 -11.00
C GLY A 50 -7.01 -7.47 -11.57
N GLN A 51 -7.44 -7.96 -12.73
CA GLN A 51 -6.80 -9.10 -13.40
C GLN A 51 -5.33 -8.80 -13.78
N GLY A 52 -5.07 -7.63 -14.37
CA GLY A 52 -3.71 -7.19 -14.70
C GLY A 52 -2.83 -7.03 -13.47
N SER A 53 -3.37 -6.54 -12.36
CA SER A 53 -2.64 -6.37 -11.10
C SER A 53 -2.23 -7.71 -10.48
N VAL A 54 -3.09 -8.73 -10.56
CA VAL A 54 -2.78 -10.08 -10.10
C VAL A 54 -1.64 -10.68 -10.94
N LEU A 55 -1.73 -10.58 -12.27
CA LEU A 55 -0.67 -11.06 -13.17
C LEU A 55 0.66 -10.34 -12.89
N ALA A 56 0.64 -9.01 -12.78
CA ALA A 56 1.83 -8.24 -12.42
C ALA A 56 2.41 -8.66 -11.05
N GLY A 57 1.56 -9.00 -10.09
CA GLY A 57 1.99 -9.53 -8.78
C GLY A 57 2.62 -10.91 -8.84
N VAL A 58 2.25 -11.77 -9.81
CA VAL A 58 2.93 -13.04 -10.07
C VAL A 58 4.29 -12.78 -10.71
N ILE A 59 4.33 -11.99 -11.79
CA ILE A 59 5.58 -11.63 -12.49
C ILE A 59 6.59 -11.03 -11.51
N ARG A 60 6.17 -10.11 -10.63
CA ARG A 60 7.08 -9.51 -9.65
C ARG A 60 7.65 -10.54 -8.67
N ARG A 61 6.86 -11.52 -8.22
CA ARG A 61 7.34 -12.57 -7.32
C ARG A 61 8.32 -13.52 -8.01
N ASP A 62 8.03 -13.90 -9.24
CA ASP A 62 8.93 -14.76 -10.02
C ASP A 62 10.25 -14.02 -10.33
N MET A 63 10.16 -12.74 -10.68
CA MET A 63 11.32 -11.88 -10.89
C MET A 63 12.07 -11.60 -9.58
N GLU A 64 11.40 -11.51 -8.43
CA GLU A 64 12.04 -11.30 -7.13
C GLU A 64 13.03 -12.42 -6.82
N ILE A 65 12.72 -13.68 -7.15
CA ILE A 65 13.65 -14.81 -6.98
C ILE A 65 14.92 -14.57 -7.81
N ILE A 66 14.75 -14.23 -9.09
CA ILE A 66 15.89 -13.96 -9.99
C ILE A 66 16.68 -12.75 -9.51
N THR A 67 16.02 -11.65 -9.15
CA THR A 67 16.72 -10.44 -8.71
C THR A 67 17.31 -10.58 -7.31
N ARG A 68 16.78 -11.43 -6.44
CA ARG A 68 17.32 -11.60 -5.09
C ARG A 68 18.46 -12.60 -5.06
N GLU A 69 18.40 -13.65 -5.88
CA GLU A 69 19.46 -14.67 -5.97
C GLU A 69 20.58 -14.27 -6.93
N CYS A 70 20.29 -13.48 -7.97
CA CYS A 70 21.27 -13.07 -8.99
C CYS A 70 21.64 -11.57 -8.95
N TYR A 71 20.93 -10.73 -8.18
CA TYR A 71 21.25 -9.31 -8.01
C TYR A 71 21.77 -9.03 -6.61
N ASP A 72 23.06 -9.32 -6.46
CA ASP A 72 24.02 -8.55 -5.69
C ASP A 72 23.67 -8.13 -4.25
N SER A 73 23.62 -9.10 -3.34
CA SER A 73 24.38 -8.99 -2.09
C SER A 73 25.65 -9.85 -2.16
N GLY A 74 26.19 -10.02 -3.38
CA GLY A 74 27.00 -11.17 -3.77
C GLY A 74 27.75 -10.98 -5.09
N LEU A 75 27.90 -9.76 -5.60
CA LEU A 75 29.12 -9.37 -6.33
C LEU A 75 30.27 -9.46 -5.33
N CYS A 76 30.61 -10.70 -4.95
CA CYS A 76 31.93 -11.07 -4.51
C CYS A 76 32.86 -10.53 -5.59
N ASN A 77 33.48 -9.41 -5.25
CA ASN A 77 34.54 -8.72 -5.95
C ASN A 77 35.47 -9.73 -6.63
N ARG A 78 35.16 -10.08 -7.88
CA ARG A 78 35.80 -11.18 -8.62
C ARG A 78 37.16 -10.76 -9.18
N PHE A 79 37.60 -9.54 -8.86
CA PHE A 79 38.85 -8.93 -9.34
C PHE A 79 39.85 -8.57 -8.25
N ASN A 80 39.52 -8.74 -6.95
CA ASN A 80 40.53 -8.58 -5.89
C ASN A 80 41.15 -9.93 -5.52
N LYS A 81 41.97 -10.49 -6.41
CA LYS A 81 43.04 -11.41 -5.98
C LYS A 81 44.29 -10.55 -5.73
N PRO A 82 44.78 -10.42 -4.48
CA PRO A 82 46.13 -9.91 -4.28
C PRO A 82 47.14 -10.94 -4.83
N VAL A 83 48.14 -10.44 -5.56
CA VAL A 83 49.40 -11.15 -5.87
C VAL A 83 50.24 -11.18 -4.62
#